data_AF-A0A382IQ49-F1
#
_entry.id   AF-A0A382IQ49-F1
#
_cell.length_a   1.000
_cell.length_b   1.000
_cell.length_c   1.000
_cell.angle_alpha   90.00
_cell.angle_beta   90.00
_cell.angle_gamma   90.00
#
_symmetry.space_group_name_H-M   'P 1'
#
loop_
_entity.id
_entity.type
_entity.pdbx_description
1 polymer ?
#
loop_
_entity_poly.entity_id
_entity_poly.type
_entity_poly.pdbx_seq_one_letter_code
_entity_poly.pdbx_strand_id
1 'polypeptide(L)' 'MSANIRQSRIAWRDFYELTKPKVVMLIVFTAIVGMMLAVPGWPGFVPLTIGSLGIGLAASSAAVINHVLDARIDNLM' A
#
# COMPACT_ATOMS: atom_id res chain seq x y z
N MET A 1 -37.72 -12.59 -14.62
CA MET A 1 -36.72 -13.42 -13.93
C MET A 1 -35.49 -13.54 -14.82
N SER A 2 -34.49 -12.69 -14.62
CA SER A 2 -33.07 -12.96 -14.93
C SER A 2 -32.26 -11.79 -14.41
N ALA A 3 -31.85 -11.85 -13.14
CA ALA A 3 -30.83 -10.94 -12.63
C ALA A 3 -29.54 -11.34 -13.34
N ASN A 4 -29.06 -10.48 -14.25
CA ASN A 4 -27.80 -10.66 -14.94
C ASN A 4 -26.68 -10.43 -13.93
N ILE A 5 -26.34 -11.47 -13.17
CA ILE A 5 -25.17 -11.50 -12.29
C ILE A 5 -23.97 -11.45 -13.23
N ARG A 6 -23.51 -10.24 -13.56
CA ARG A 6 -22.21 -10.06 -14.19
C ARG A 6 -21.20 -10.68 -13.24
N GLN A 7 -20.70 -11.86 -13.60
CA GLN A 7 -19.60 -12.52 -12.94
C GLN A 7 -18.40 -11.56 -13.00
N SER A 8 -18.24 -10.68 -12.01
CA SER A 8 -17.04 -9.87 -11.86
C SER A 8 -15.92 -10.86 -11.60
N ARG A 9 -15.10 -11.12 -12.62
CA ARG A 9 -13.88 -11.90 -12.41
C ARG A 9 -12.99 -11.08 -11.50
N ILE A 10 -12.92 -11.50 -10.23
CA ILE A 10 -12.00 -10.95 -9.25
C ILE A 10 -10.60 -11.10 -9.85
N ALA A 11 -9.98 -9.98 -10.20
CA ALA A 11 -8.66 -9.95 -10.80
C ALA A 11 -7.61 -9.69 -9.72
N TRP A 12 -6.40 -10.25 -9.91
CA TRP A 12 -5.25 -9.95 -9.06
C TRP A 12 -4.92 -8.45 -8.99
N ARG A 13 -5.32 -7.68 -10.00
CA ARG A 13 -5.18 -6.21 -10.05
C ARG A 13 -6.09 -5.52 -9.02
N ASP A 14 -7.27 -6.06 -8.76
CA ASP A 14 -8.21 -5.50 -7.77
C ASP A 14 -7.60 -5.61 -6.37
N PHE A 15 -6.93 -6.72 -6.06
CA PHE A 15 -6.18 -6.89 -4.82
C PHE A 15 -5.01 -5.90 -4.70
N TYR A 16 -4.34 -5.57 -5.80
CA TYR A 16 -3.28 -4.57 -5.81
C TYR A 16 -3.84 -3.16 -5.58
N GLU A 17 -5.02 -2.84 -6.13
CA GLU A 17 -5.65 -1.54 -5.97
C GLU A 17 -6.11 -1.28 -4.52
N LEU A 18 -6.56 -2.33 -3.81
CA LEU A 18 -6.89 -2.26 -2.38
C LEU A 18 -5.73 -1.78 -1.50
N THR A 19 -4.49 -2.02 -1.91
CA THR A 19 -3.30 -1.57 -1.16
C THR A 19 -3.02 -0.06 -1.30
N LYS A 20 -3.84 0.68 -2.07
CA LYS A 20 -3.66 2.11 -2.37
C LYS A 20 -2.20 2.41 -2.77
N PRO A 21 -1.71 1.89 -3.92
CA PRO A 21 -0.30 1.87 -4.28
C PRO A 21 0.37 3.26 -4.33
N LYS A 22 -0.41 4.30 -4.66
CA LYS A 22 0.05 5.70 -4.63
C LYS A 22 0.44 6.15 -3.22
N VAL A 23 -0.34 5.77 -2.21
CA VAL A 23 -0.07 6.10 -0.80
C VAL A 23 1.14 5.34 -0.29
N VAL A 24 1.24 4.05 -0.61
CA VAL A 24 2.39 3.22 -0.22
C VAL A 24 3.69 3.74 -0.86
N MET A 25 3.68 4.15 -2.12
CA MET A 25 4.85 4.78 -2.76
C MET A 25 5.32 6.04 -2.02
N LEU A 26 4.39 6.89 -1.59
CA LEU A 26 4.72 8.09 -0.82
C LEU A 26 5.35 7.74 0.54
N ILE A 27 4.85 6.71 1.22
CA ILE A 27 5.40 6.23 2.50
C ILE A 27 6.82 5.66 2.31
N VAL A 28 7.04 4.88 1.25
CA VAL A 28 8.38 4.34 0.96
C VAL A 28 9.35 5.46 0.59
N PHE A 29 8.90 6.47 -0.16
CA PHE A 29 9.72 7.63 -0.49
C PHE A 29 10.13 8.42 0.76
N THR A 30 9.18 8.73 1.65
CA THR A 30 9.50 9.44 2.89
C THR A 30 10.43 8.64 3.79
N ALA A 31 10.29 7.32 3.83
CA ALA A 31 11.21 6.44 4.53
C ALA A 31 12.64 6.49 3.97
N ILE A 32 12.80 6.49 2.64
CA ILE A 32 14.12 6.60 1.99
C ILE A 32 14.79 7.92 2.35
N VAL A 33 14.04 9.04 2.29
CA VAL A 33 14.56 10.35 2.70
C VAL A 33 14.98 10.32 4.17
N GLY A 34 14.17 9.73 5.05
CA GLY A 34 14.51 9.54 6.47
C GLY A 34 15.78 8.73 6.69
N MET A 35 15.98 7.64 5.94
CA MET A 35 17.20 6.83 6.00
C MET A 35 18.45 7.61 5.57
N MET A 36 18.33 8.48 4.57
CA MET A 36 19.44 9.35 4.15
C MET A 36 19.76 10.45 5.17
N LEU A 37 18.75 10.93 5.91
CA LEU A 37 18.96 11.91 6.99
C LEU A 37 19.51 11.29 8.29
N ALA A 38 19.30 9.98 8.50
CA ALA A 38 19.71 9.30 9.71
C ALA A 38 21.24 9.10 9.84
N VAL A 39 21.98 9.14 8.74
CA VAL A 39 23.44 8.89 8.71
C VAL A 39 24.11 9.94 7.82
N PRO A 40 25.26 10.52 8.22
CA PRO A 40 26.03 11.38 7.34
C PRO A 40 26.63 10.55 6.19
N GLY A 41 25.98 10.58 5.03
CA GLY A 41 26.42 9.90 3.81
C GLY A 41 25.45 8.84 3.30
N TRP A 42 25.98 7.70 2.83
CA TRP A 42 25.17 6.64 2.24
C TRP A 42 24.74 5.61 3.31
N PRO A 43 23.43 5.36 3.53
CA PRO A 43 22.95 4.44 4.55
C PRO A 43 23.24 2.95 4.24
N GLY A 44 23.77 2.64 3.05
CA GLY A 44 24.09 1.27 2.63
C GLY A 44 22.95 0.60 1.88
N PHE A 45 23.26 -0.43 1.08
CA PHE A 45 22.27 -1.11 0.23
C PHE A 45 21.27 -1.96 1.02
N VAL A 46 21.70 -2.57 2.14
CA VAL A 46 20.83 -3.46 2.92
C VAL A 46 19.70 -2.69 3.62
N PRO A 47 19.95 -1.57 4.34
CA PRO A 47 18.88 -0.79 4.96
C PRO A 47 17.92 -0.18 3.93
N LEU A 48 18.45 0.30 2.80
CA LEU A 48 17.65 0.83 1.70
C LEU A 48 16.72 -0.23 1.12
N THR A 49 17.21 -1.44 0.86
CA THR A 49 16.40 -2.47 0.20
C THR A 49 15.45 -3.17 1.18
N ILE A 50 15.97 -3.76 2.25
CA ILE A 50 15.17 -4.50 3.23
C ILE A 50 14.25 -3.56 4.02
N GLY A 51 14.75 -2.38 4.38
CA GLY A 51 13.95 -1.38 5.09
C GLY A 51 12.80 -0.85 4.24
N SER A 52 13.06 -0.41 3.00
CA SER A 52 11.99 0.05 2.11
C SER A 52 11.00 -1.07 1.75
N LEU A 53 11.47 -2.31 1.56
CA LEU A 53 10.58 -3.45 1.35
C LEU A 53 9.70 -3.73 2.57
N GLY A 54 10.29 -3.77 3.78
CA GLY A 54 9.54 -4.00 5.02
C GLY A 54 8.49 -2.91 5.28
N ILE A 55 8.87 -1.64 5.06
CA ILE A 55 7.97 -0.50 5.20
C ILE A 55 6.85 -0.56 4.16
N GLY A 56 7.17 -0.87 2.90
CA GLY A 56 6.18 -1.04 1.83
C GLY A 56 5.18 -2.15 2.12
N LEU A 57 5.66 -3.31 2.59
CA LEU A 57 4.81 -4.44 2.97
C LEU A 57 3.91 -4.10 4.16
N ALA A 58 4.46 -3.50 5.22
CA ALA A 58 3.69 -3.07 6.39
C ALA A 58 2.63 -2.02 6.02
N ALA A 59 3.01 -1.01 5.21
CA ALA A 59 2.10 0.03 4.74
C ALA A 59 0.97 -0.53 3.86
N SER A 60 1.28 -1.50 2.99
CA SER A 60 0.28 -2.17 2.15
C SER A 60 -0.75 -2.92 2.99
N SER A 61 -0.32 -3.61 4.06
CA SER A 61 -1.23 -4.28 5.00
C SER A 61 -2.11 -3.28 5.75
N ALA A 62 -1.53 -2.17 6.20
CA ALA A 62 -2.28 -1.10 6.87
C ALA A 62 -3.32 -0.45 5.95
N ALA A 63 -2.99 -0.23 4.68
CA ALA A 63 -3.90 0.33 3.69
C ALA A 63 -5.13 -0.57 3.46
N VAL A 64 -4.93 -1.90 3.38
CA VAL A 64 -6.04 -2.86 3.25
C VAL A 64 -6.93 -2.84 4.49
N ILE A 65 -6.35 -2.80 5.69
CA ILE A 65 -7.11 -2.72 6.94
C ILE A 65 -7.94 -1.43 7.00
N ASN A 66 -7.34 -0.28 6.66
CA ASN A 66 -8.03 1.00 6.61
C ASN A 66 -9.18 0.95 5.61
N HIS A 67 -8.97 0.36 4.43
CA HIS A 67 -10.03 0.20 3.44
C HIS A 67 -11.20 -0.67 3.95
N VAL A 68 -10.94 -1.71 4.76
CA VAL A 68 -12.00 -2.53 5.37
C VAL A 68 -12.77 -1.77 6.45
N LEU A 69 -12.07 -0.98 7.27
CA LEU A 69 -12.69 -0.13 8.31
C LEU A 69 -13.54 0.98 7.68
N ASP A 70 -13.00 1.64 6.67
CA ASP A 70 -13.63 2.75 5.97
C ASP A 70 -14.72 2.30 5.00
N ALA A 71 -14.84 0.99 4.70
CA ALA A 71 -15.79 0.45 3.72
C ALA A 71 -17.25 0.89 3.97
N ARG A 72 -17.67 1.06 5.23
CA ARG A 72 -19.03 1.57 5.52
C ARG A 72 -19.16 3.07 5.27
N ILE A 73 -18.11 3.84 5.53
CA ILE A 73 -18.08 5.29 5.36
C ILE A 73 -17.99 5.62 3.85
N ASP A 74 -17.13 4.93 3.12
CA ASP A 74 -16.97 5.06 1.67
C ASP A 74 -18.23 4.67 0.88
N ASN A 75 -19.16 3.90 1.46
CA ASN A 75 -20.45 3.58 0.83
C ASN A 75 -21.56 4.62 1.10
N LEU A 76 -21.37 5.51 2.07
CA LEU A 76 -22.34 6.54 2.46
C LEU A 76 -22.10 7.88 1.75
N MET A 77 -20.94 8.04 1.13
CA MET A 77 -20.53 9.21 0.31
C MET A 77 -20.58 8.86 -1.18
#